data_AF-A0A925UZL5-F1
#
_entry.id   AF-A0A925UZL5-F1
#
_cell.length_a   1.000
_cell.length_b   1.000
_cell.length_c   1.000
_cell.angle_alpha   90.00
_cell.angle_beta   90.00
_cell.angle_gamma   90.00
#
_symmetry.space_group_name_H-M   'P 1'
#
loop_
_entity.id
_entity.type
_entity.pdbx_description
1 polymer ?
#
loop_
_entity_poly.entity_id
_entity_poly.type
_entity_poly.pdbx_seq_one_letter_code
_entity_poly.pdbx_strand_id
1 'polypeptide(L)'
;MGEPSVAMKELAQRLVAGEERRDSKANPGKNAAVRVIEKLQVLLTRFSGSEGCSALLRRAVALSRIHTSSFEGPALSPDASISSFIEMSDEDILTLMAHLLELMNTFIGKALTLTLISEVYPLDK
;
A
#
# COMPACT_ATOMS: atom_id res chain seq x y z
N MET A 1 -9.99 0.94 -15.27
CA MET A 1 -9.20 0.32 -14.19
C MET A 1 -9.92 -0.96 -13.81
N GLY A 2 -9.31 -2.10 -14.17
CA GLY A 2 -9.75 -3.44 -13.78
C GLY A 2 -8.94 -3.93 -12.58
N GLU A 3 -8.73 -5.25 -12.47
CA GLU A 3 -7.77 -5.81 -11.52
C GLU A 3 -6.38 -5.15 -11.62
N PRO A 4 -5.63 -5.08 -10.50
CA PRO A 4 -4.33 -4.44 -10.52
C PRO A 4 -3.35 -5.28 -11.33
N SER A 5 -2.50 -4.62 -12.11
CA SER A 5 -1.55 -5.32 -12.99
C SER A 5 -0.67 -6.30 -12.20
N VAL A 6 -0.29 -7.42 -12.84
CA VAL A 6 0.59 -8.45 -12.25
C VAL A 6 1.87 -7.83 -11.70
N ALA A 7 2.47 -6.90 -12.44
CA ALA A 7 3.68 -6.20 -12.01
C ALA A 7 3.49 -5.40 -10.69
N MET A 8 2.31 -4.82 -10.45
CA MET A 8 2.03 -4.10 -9.21
C MET A 8 1.72 -5.05 -8.05
N LYS A 9 1.08 -6.20 -8.32
CA LYS A 9 0.91 -7.27 -7.33
C LYS A 9 2.27 -7.83 -6.89
N GLU A 10 3.15 -8.13 -7.84
CA GLU A 10 4.53 -8.58 -7.56
C GLU A 10 5.34 -7.52 -6.78
N LEU A 11 5.22 -6.25 -7.14
CA LEU A 11 5.90 -5.17 -6.41
C LEU A 11 5.38 -5.06 -4.98
N ALA A 12 4.07 -5.13 -4.76
CA ALA A 12 3.49 -5.13 -3.42
C ALA A 12 4.02 -6.31 -2.59
N GLN A 13 4.03 -7.52 -3.14
CA GLN A 13 4.58 -8.71 -2.49
C GLN A 13 6.07 -8.56 -2.14
N ARG A 14 6.87 -8.00 -3.06
CA ARG A 14 8.30 -7.72 -2.82
C ARG A 14 8.52 -6.74 -1.68
N LEU A 15 7.68 -5.71 -1.55
CA LEU A 15 7.77 -4.76 -0.45
C LEU A 15 7.45 -5.41 0.89
N VAL A 16 6.40 -6.23 0.95
CA VAL A 16 6.03 -6.99 2.16
C VAL A 16 7.14 -7.96 2.56
N ALA A 17 7.63 -8.79 1.62
CA ALA A 17 8.74 -9.71 1.89
C ALA A 17 10.02 -8.97 2.31
N GLY A 18 10.29 -7.80 1.73
CA GLY A 18 11.40 -6.94 2.13
C GLY A 18 11.25 -6.40 3.56
N GLU A 19 10.04 -6.05 3.97
CA GLU A 19 9.72 -5.62 5.33
C GLU A 19 9.84 -6.76 6.35
N GLU A 20 9.36 -7.96 6.02
CA GLU A 20 9.50 -9.17 6.86
C GLU A 20 10.97 -9.49 7.16
N ARG A 21 11.83 -9.42 6.14
CA ARG A 21 13.28 -9.64 6.29
C ARG A 21 13.96 -8.61 7.18
N ARG A 22 13.49 -7.36 7.15
CA ARG A 22 14.06 -6.28 7.99
C ARG A 22 13.59 -6.37 9.42
N ASP A 23 12.39 -6.91 9.66
CA ASP A 23 11.75 -6.90 10.97
C ASP A 23 11.92 -8.19 11.79
N SER A 24 12.86 -9.07 11.45
CA SER A 24 13.19 -10.23 12.30
C SER A 24 13.72 -9.83 13.70
N LYS A 25 13.83 -8.54 14.03
CA LYS A 25 14.43 -8.03 15.27
C LYS A 25 13.70 -6.87 16.00
N ALA A 26 12.70 -6.19 15.42
CA ALA A 26 12.24 -4.90 15.99
C ALA A 26 10.78 -4.83 16.47
N ASN A 27 9.81 -5.56 15.90
CA ASN A 27 8.42 -5.47 16.36
C ASN A 27 7.59 -6.76 16.21
N PRO A 28 7.65 -7.71 17.17
CA PRO A 28 7.13 -9.08 17.04
C PRO A 28 5.60 -9.25 17.09
N GLY A 29 4.81 -8.21 16.79
CA GLY A 29 3.34 -8.28 16.87
C GLY A 29 2.56 -7.65 15.72
N LYS A 30 3.24 -6.99 14.77
CA LYS A 30 2.57 -6.28 13.67
C LYS A 30 2.76 -6.99 12.34
N ASN A 31 1.73 -7.01 11.52
CA ASN A 31 1.80 -7.55 10.17
C ASN A 31 2.73 -6.69 9.29
N ALA A 32 3.61 -7.33 8.52
CA ALA A 32 4.51 -6.66 7.59
C ALA A 32 3.78 -5.82 6.54
N ALA A 33 2.66 -6.30 6.02
CA ALA A 33 1.85 -5.56 5.07
C ALA A 33 1.30 -4.25 5.65
N VAL A 34 0.84 -4.26 6.91
CA VAL A 34 0.39 -3.06 7.62
C VAL A 34 1.54 -2.06 7.78
N ARG A 35 2.75 -2.52 8.15
CA ARG A 35 3.92 -1.65 8.26
C ARG A 35 4.31 -1.02 6.91
N VAL A 36 4.21 -1.77 5.81
CA VAL A 36 4.47 -1.20 4.48
C VAL A 36 3.47 -0.10 4.16
N ILE A 37 2.18 -0.33 4.39
CA ILE A 37 1.14 0.71 4.22
C ILE A 37 1.48 1.94 5.04
N GLU A 38 1.87 1.80 6.31
CA GLU A 38 2.25 2.95 7.15
C GLU A 38 3.40 3.76 6.56
N LYS A 39 4.47 3.10 6.11
CA LYS A 39 5.60 3.82 5.53
C LYS A 39 5.21 4.48 4.21
N LEU A 40 4.37 3.84 3.40
CA LEU A 40 3.79 4.46 2.20
C LEU A 40 2.91 5.66 2.56
N GLN A 41 2.12 5.60 3.63
CA GLN A 41 1.32 6.74 4.10
C GLN A 41 2.20 7.92 4.49
N VAL A 42 3.30 7.69 5.22
CA VAL A 42 4.26 8.74 5.59
C VAL A 42 4.86 9.38 4.33
N LEU A 43 5.30 8.56 3.38
CA LEU A 43 5.86 9.01 2.11
C LEU A 43 4.84 9.81 1.29
N LEU A 44 3.62 9.29 1.13
CA LEU A 44 2.57 9.93 0.34
C LEU A 44 2.09 11.23 0.99
N THR A 45 2.03 11.28 2.32
CA THR A 45 1.71 12.50 3.07
C THR A 45 2.79 13.56 2.86
N ARG A 46 4.07 13.17 2.87
CA ARG A 46 5.18 14.09 2.57
C ARG A 46 5.15 14.58 1.12
N PHE A 47 4.77 13.72 0.19
CA PHE A 47 4.74 14.05 -1.24
C PHE A 47 3.51 14.88 -1.67
N SER A 48 2.33 14.55 -1.16
CA SER A 48 1.04 15.09 -1.64
C SER A 48 0.20 15.79 -0.58
N GLY A 49 0.69 15.89 0.66
CA GLY A 49 -0.09 16.33 1.81
C GLY A 49 -1.02 15.24 2.36
N SER A 50 -1.61 15.50 3.52
CA SER A 50 -2.54 14.56 4.19
C SER A 50 -3.79 14.29 3.36
N GLU A 51 -4.39 15.33 2.77
CA GLU A 51 -5.59 15.19 1.94
C GLU A 51 -5.34 14.38 0.67
N GLY A 52 -4.19 14.60 0.01
CA GLY A 52 -3.78 13.84 -1.18
C GLY A 52 -3.57 12.36 -0.88
N CYS A 53 -2.87 12.08 0.22
CA CYS A 53 -2.68 10.71 0.72
C CYS A 53 -4.02 10.02 1.00
N SER A 54 -4.92 10.67 1.76
CA SER A 54 -6.25 10.14 2.07
C SER A 54 -7.10 9.93 0.82
N ALA A 55 -7.06 10.84 -0.15
CA ALA A 55 -7.78 10.70 -1.41
C ALA A 55 -7.29 9.48 -2.22
N LEU A 56 -5.98 9.28 -2.32
CA LEU A 56 -5.38 8.12 -3.00
C LEU A 56 -5.76 6.80 -2.31
N LEU A 57 -5.71 6.74 -0.98
CA LEU A 57 -6.07 5.55 -0.23
C LEU A 57 -7.54 5.20 -0.34
N ARG A 58 -8.44 6.18 -0.20
CA ARG A 58 -9.89 5.97 -0.41
C ARG A 58 -10.15 5.46 -1.83
N ARG A 59 -9.44 6.00 -2.82
CA ARG A 59 -9.57 5.53 -4.21
C ARG A 59 -9.05 4.10 -4.37
N ALA A 60 -7.92 3.75 -3.77
CA ALA A 60 -7.37 2.40 -3.81
C ALA A 60 -8.32 1.38 -3.14
N VAL A 61 -8.92 1.72 -2.00
CA VAL A 61 -9.94 0.89 -1.32
C VAL A 61 -11.19 0.73 -2.18
N ALA A 62 -11.66 1.81 -2.80
CA ALA A 62 -12.80 1.73 -3.69
C ALA A 62 -12.52 0.79 -4.88
N LEU A 63 -11.29 0.78 -5.40
CA LEU A 63 -10.90 -0.13 -6.48
C LEU A 63 -10.75 -1.58 -5.99
N SER A 64 -10.15 -1.83 -4.83
CA SER A 64 -10.02 -3.19 -4.29
C SER A 64 -11.38 -3.84 -4.08
N ARG A 65 -12.34 -3.11 -3.49
CA ARG A 65 -13.71 -3.58 -3.27
C ARG A 65 -14.48 -3.99 -4.53
N ILE A 66 -14.17 -3.38 -5.67
CA ILE A 66 -14.84 -3.70 -6.94
C ILE A 66 -14.36 -5.06 -7.47
N HIS A 67 -13.10 -5.39 -7.24
CA HIS A 67 -12.42 -6.49 -7.93
C HIS A 67 -12.11 -7.71 -7.06
N THR A 68 -12.35 -7.63 -5.74
CA THR A 68 -12.28 -8.80 -4.86
C THR A 68 -13.62 -9.01 -4.15
N SER A 69 -14.32 -10.09 -4.51
CA SER A 69 -15.59 -10.50 -3.87
C SER A 69 -15.44 -10.86 -2.39
N SER A 70 -14.20 -10.99 -1.92
CA SER A 70 -13.83 -11.35 -0.55
C SER A 70 -13.18 -10.21 0.23
N PHE A 71 -13.20 -8.97 -0.30
CA PHE A 71 -12.66 -7.82 0.43
C PHE A 71 -13.56 -7.48 1.61
N GLU A 72 -13.25 -8.04 2.77
CA GLU A 72 -13.98 -7.80 4.02
C GLU A 72 -13.40 -6.63 4.83
N GLY A 73 -12.42 -5.90 4.25
CA GLY A 73 -11.80 -4.76 4.92
C GLY A 73 -12.81 -3.67 5.31
N PRO A 74 -12.74 -3.13 6.55
CA PRO A 74 -13.66 -2.10 7.03
C PRO A 74 -13.65 -0.88 6.12
N ALA A 75 -14.73 -0.10 6.13
CA ALA A 75 -14.72 1.19 5.48
C ALA A 75 -13.56 2.00 6.05
N LEU A 76 -12.61 2.37 5.18
CA LEU A 76 -11.45 3.14 5.60
C LEU A 76 -11.96 4.37 6.34
N SER A 77 -11.47 4.59 7.57
CA SER A 77 -11.78 5.81 8.31
C SER A 77 -11.49 7.02 7.40
N PRO A 78 -12.22 8.15 7.53
CA PRO A 78 -11.93 9.36 6.76
C PRO A 78 -10.44 9.73 6.79
N ASP A 79 -9.76 9.45 7.90
CA ASP A 79 -8.35 9.77 8.09
C ASP A 79 -7.39 8.69 7.55
N ALA A 80 -7.93 7.68 6.86
CA ALA A 80 -7.19 6.50 6.43
C ALA A 80 -6.36 5.87 7.56
N SER A 81 -6.94 5.81 8.76
CA SER A 81 -6.23 5.39 9.98
C SER A 81 -5.71 3.96 9.88
N ILE A 82 -4.53 3.76 10.48
CA ILE A 82 -3.82 2.48 10.63
C ILE A 82 -4.72 1.37 11.20
N SER A 83 -5.60 1.73 12.13
CA SER A 83 -6.54 0.78 12.75
C SER A 83 -7.40 0.06 11.70
N SER A 84 -7.75 0.74 10.61
CA SER A 84 -8.54 0.16 9.51
C SER A 84 -7.79 -0.94 8.76
N PHE A 85 -6.46 -0.92 8.74
CA PHE A 85 -5.64 -1.93 8.06
C PHE A 85 -5.29 -3.11 8.96
N ILE A 86 -5.30 -2.95 10.28
CA ILE A 86 -5.02 -4.04 11.22
C ILE A 86 -6.10 -5.12 11.17
N GLU A 87 -7.34 -4.73 10.86
CA GLU A 87 -8.49 -5.63 10.74
C GLU A 87 -8.57 -6.32 9.37
N MET A 88 -7.73 -5.93 8.40
CA MET A 88 -7.73 -6.50 7.06
C MET A 88 -6.87 -7.76 6.98
N SER A 89 -7.26 -8.68 6.09
CA SER A 89 -6.41 -9.81 5.72
C SER A 89 -5.18 -9.34 4.93
N ASP A 90 -4.09 -10.12 4.98
CA ASP A 90 -2.86 -9.87 4.22
C ASP A 90 -3.13 -9.72 2.72
N GLU A 91 -4.03 -10.55 2.18
CA GLU A 91 -4.42 -10.54 0.77
C GLU A 91 -5.17 -9.26 0.40
N ASP A 92 -6.03 -8.76 1.30
CA ASP A 92 -6.73 -7.50 1.09
C ASP A 92 -5.77 -6.32 1.13
N ILE A 93 -4.77 -6.35 2.04
CA ILE A 93 -3.74 -5.31 2.12
C ILE A 93 -2.85 -5.36 0.87
N LEU A 94 -2.44 -6.54 0.40
CA LEU A 94 -1.66 -6.70 -0.83
C LEU A 94 -2.44 -6.19 -2.05
N THR A 95 -3.71 -6.53 -2.15
CA THR A 95 -4.59 -6.05 -3.23
C THR A 95 -4.76 -4.53 -3.18
N LEU A 96 -4.93 -3.96 -1.99
CA LEU A 96 -4.98 -2.52 -1.78
C LEU A 96 -3.66 -1.85 -2.20
N MET A 97 -2.52 -2.39 -1.76
CA MET A 97 -1.19 -1.89 -2.12
C MET A 97 -0.98 -1.90 -3.62
N ALA A 98 -1.36 -2.98 -4.30
CA ALA A 98 -1.23 -3.09 -5.76
C ALA A 98 -2.03 -1.98 -6.49
N HIS A 99 -3.27 -1.71 -6.07
CA HIS A 99 -4.06 -0.61 -6.62
C HIS A 99 -3.48 0.76 -6.28
N LEU A 100 -2.95 0.95 -5.06
CA LEU A 100 -2.30 2.20 -4.66
C LEU A 100 -1.07 2.49 -5.53
N LEU A 101 -0.22 1.49 -5.76
CA LEU A 101 0.96 1.58 -6.63
C LEU A 101 0.57 1.87 -8.09
N GLU A 102 -0.52 1.28 -8.57
CA GLU A 102 -1.04 1.56 -9.90
C GLU A 102 -1.58 3.00 -10.02
N LEU A 103 -2.26 3.50 -8.99
CA LEU A 103 -2.69 4.91 -8.94
C LEU A 103 -1.49 5.85 -8.92
N MET A 104 -0.45 5.55 -8.14
CA MET A 104 0.80 6.32 -8.18
C MET A 104 1.39 6.32 -9.59
N ASN A 105 1.55 5.16 -10.22
CA ASN A 105 2.03 5.09 -11.60
C ASN A 105 1.17 5.90 -12.57
N THR A 106 -0.15 5.91 -12.37
CA THR A 106 -1.10 6.62 -13.23
C THR A 106 -1.01 8.14 -13.06
N PHE A 107 -0.94 8.64 -11.82
CA PHE A 107 -0.99 10.07 -11.54
C PHE A 107 0.36 10.76 -11.62
N ILE A 108 1.42 10.09 -11.17
CA ILE A 108 2.76 10.69 -11.04
C ILE A 108 3.81 10.01 -11.91
N GLY A 109 3.43 8.96 -12.64
CA GLY A 109 4.31 8.23 -13.53
C GLY A 109 5.13 7.15 -12.82
N LYS A 110 5.52 6.14 -13.61
CA LYS A 110 6.31 4.98 -13.14
C LYS A 110 7.67 5.37 -12.57
N ALA A 111 8.39 6.28 -13.22
CA ALA A 111 9.73 6.68 -12.80
C ALA A 111 9.70 7.27 -11.38
N LEU A 112 8.80 8.22 -11.13
CA LEU A 112 8.70 8.88 -9.84
C LEU A 112 8.15 7.94 -8.76
N THR A 113 7.22 7.06 -9.10
CA THR A 113 6.69 6.04 -8.19
C THR A 113 7.80 5.13 -7.68
N LEU A 114 8.66 4.63 -8.59
CA LEU A 114 9.81 3.80 -8.20
C LEU A 114 10.84 4.56 -7.39
N THR A 115 11.13 5.83 -7.73
CA THR A 115 12.04 6.67 -6.96
C THR A 115 11.54 6.84 -5.53
N LEU A 116 10.28 7.22 -5.34
CA LEU A 116 9.70 7.41 -4.01
C LEU A 116 9.75 6.12 -3.19
N ILE A 117 9.32 4.98 -3.77
CA ILE A 117 9.36 3.69 -3.08
C ILE A 117 10.80 3.34 -2.69
N SER A 118 11.77 3.62 -3.56
CA SER A 118 13.19 3.32 -3.29
C SER A 118 13.78 4.12 -2.12
N GLU A 119 13.23 5.29 -1.79
CA GLU A 119 13.65 6.08 -0.62
C GLU A 119 13.37 5.36 0.70
N VAL A 120 12.33 4.53 0.75
CA VAL A 120 11.88 3.82 1.96
C VAL A 120 12.34 2.35 1.91
N TYR A 121 12.27 1.77 0.72
CA TYR A 121 12.62 0.39 0.45
C TYR A 121 13.66 0.36 -0.66
N PRO A 122 14.97 0.26 -0.37
CA PRO A 122 15.94 -0.10 -1.39
C PRO A 122 15.45 -1.40 -2.03
N LEU A 123 14.94 -1.27 -3.25
CA LEU A 123 14.65 -2.39 -4.12
C LEU A 123 16.03 -2.85 -4.56
N ASP A 124 16.51 -3.99 -4.04
CA ASP A 124 17.72 -4.59 -4.56
C ASP A 124 17.57 -4.71 -6.09
N LYS A 125 18.54 -4.12 -6.79
CA LYS A 125 18.63 -4.09 -8.25
C LYS A 125 18.78 -5.50 -8.81
#